data_AF-A0A7I7U7N3-F1
#
_entry.id   AF-A0A7I7U7N3-F1
#
_cell.length_a   1.000
_cell.length_b   1.000
_cell.length_c   1.000
_cell.angle_alpha   90.00
_cell.angle_beta   90.00
_cell.angle_gamma   90.00
#
_symmetry.space_group_name_H-M   'P 1'
#
loop_
_entity.id
_entity.type
_entity.pdbx_description
1 polymer ?
#
loop_
_entity_poly.entity_id
_entity_poly.type
_entity_poly.pdbx_seq_one_letter_code
_entity_poly.pdbx_strand_id
1 'polypeptide(L)'
;MLNSAKIREIIHPGAAGPEPRYTPSAALAAFVRCRDLTCRFPGCDKPATTADIDHTVPHPVGPTHPSNLKTLCRFHHLLKTFWTGPGGWKDRQHPDGTIVWTSPTGHTYTTHPGSRLLFPALCTPTGTLWTGDPPHVPMSDNRAAMMPRRTRTRAQSRTAYITRERQHNADHHGDTPRGNDPPPF
;
A
#
# COMPACT_ATOMS: atom_id res chain seq x y z
N MET A 1 -28.04 -14.38 -5.68
CA MET A 1 -28.62 -13.52 -4.62
C MET A 1 -27.50 -12.69 -4.00
N LEU A 2 -27.46 -11.38 -4.21
CA LEU A 2 -26.41 -10.46 -3.70
C LEU A 2 -27.00 -9.43 -2.71
N ASN A 3 -27.83 -9.87 -1.75
CA ASN A 3 -28.56 -8.98 -0.84
C ASN A 3 -27.97 -8.88 0.59
N SER A 4 -26.75 -9.37 0.84
CA SER A 4 -26.14 -9.38 2.19
C SER A 4 -24.94 -8.44 2.38
N ALA A 5 -24.58 -7.63 1.37
CA ALA A 5 -23.45 -6.73 1.48
C ALA A 5 -23.76 -5.61 2.49
N LYS A 6 -22.99 -5.55 3.59
CA LYS A 6 -23.07 -4.44 4.54
C LYS A 6 -22.35 -3.23 3.95
N ILE A 7 -23.10 -2.17 3.69
CA ILE A 7 -22.54 -0.89 3.25
C ILE A 7 -21.91 -0.21 4.48
N ARG A 8 -20.67 0.28 4.31
CA ARG A 8 -19.99 1.09 5.31
C ARG A 8 -19.48 2.35 4.65
N GLU A 9 -19.84 3.48 5.23
CA GLU A 9 -19.33 4.78 4.80
C GLU A 9 -17.86 4.96 5.22
N ILE A 10 -17.08 5.54 4.31
CA ILE A 10 -15.69 5.95 4.57
C ILE A 10 -15.71 7.41 4.98
N ILE A 11 -15.43 7.66 6.26
CA ILE A 11 -15.37 9.01 6.82
C ILE A 11 -13.94 9.53 6.66
N HIS A 12 -13.79 10.71 6.05
CA HIS A 12 -12.51 11.42 6.02
C HIS A 12 -12.12 11.82 7.45
N PRO A 13 -10.90 11.53 7.92
CA PRO A 13 -10.52 11.75 9.32
C PRO A 13 -10.41 13.23 9.71
N GLY A 14 -10.43 14.15 8.73
CA GLY A 14 -10.33 15.59 8.99
C GLY A 14 -9.06 15.92 9.76
N ALA A 15 -9.16 16.87 10.69
CA ALA A 15 -8.08 17.28 11.58
C ALA A 15 -7.98 16.41 12.86
N ALA A 16 -8.45 15.16 12.82
CA ALA A 16 -8.33 14.26 13.96
C ALA A 16 -6.86 14.04 14.35
N GLY A 17 -6.60 13.98 15.66
CA GLY A 17 -5.27 13.68 16.19
C GLY A 17 -4.79 12.26 15.84
N PRO A 18 -3.52 11.97 16.08
CA PRO A 18 -2.94 10.65 15.84
C PRO A 18 -3.54 9.58 16.75
N GLU A 19 -3.59 8.34 16.25
CA GLU A 19 -3.95 7.18 17.06
C GLU A 19 -2.77 6.73 17.95
N PRO A 20 -3.02 6.25 19.18
CA PRO A 20 -1.96 5.95 20.16
C PRO A 20 -1.23 4.62 19.90
N ARG A 21 -1.68 3.82 18.93
CA ARG A 21 -1.20 2.46 18.68
C ARG A 21 -0.44 2.39 17.36
N TYR A 22 0.53 1.47 17.28
CA TYR A 22 1.24 1.18 16.04
C TYR A 22 0.28 0.75 14.91
N THR A 23 -0.59 -0.21 15.20
CA THR A 23 -1.56 -0.71 14.23
C THR A 23 -2.73 0.28 14.14
N PRO A 24 -3.04 0.81 12.94
CA PRO A 24 -4.18 1.71 12.77
C PRO A 24 -5.50 0.99 13.04
N SER A 25 -6.48 1.72 13.54
CA SER A 25 -7.85 1.24 13.69
C SER A 25 -8.43 0.77 12.36
N ALA A 26 -9.48 -0.06 12.42
CA ALA A 26 -10.17 -0.50 11.22
C ALA A 26 -10.75 0.67 10.40
N ALA A 27 -11.10 1.79 11.04
CA ALA A 27 -11.58 2.99 10.35
C ALA A 27 -10.46 3.71 9.61
N LEU A 28 -9.36 4.01 10.29
CA LEU A 28 -8.20 4.66 9.67
C LEU A 28 -7.58 3.78 8.57
N ALA A 29 -7.50 2.47 8.80
CA ALA A 29 -7.00 1.53 7.82
C ALA A 29 -7.89 1.42 6.58
N ALA A 30 -9.22 1.52 6.74
CA ALA A 30 -10.15 1.58 5.61
C ALA A 30 -9.99 2.90 4.84
N PHE A 31 -9.94 4.03 5.55
CA PHE A 31 -9.70 5.35 4.94
C PHE A 31 -8.41 5.37 4.10
N VAL A 32 -7.27 4.96 4.66
CA VAL A 32 -5.97 4.96 3.96
C VAL A 32 -6.04 4.11 2.70
N ARG A 33 -6.66 2.92 2.74
CA ARG A 33 -6.80 2.05 1.56
C ARG A 33 -7.71 2.65 0.50
N CYS A 34 -8.84 3.25 0.89
CA CYS A 34 -9.76 3.90 -0.03
C CYS A 34 -9.17 5.17 -0.65
N ARG A 35 -8.39 5.95 0.12
CA ARG A 35 -7.64 7.10 -0.40
C ARG A 35 -6.60 6.63 -1.43
N ASP A 36 -5.81 5.64 -1.07
CA ASP A 36 -4.63 5.26 -1.83
C ASP A 36 -4.96 4.43 -3.08
N LEU A 37 -5.98 3.55 -3.01
CA LEU A 37 -6.44 2.56 -4.00
C LEU A 37 -5.39 1.52 -4.45
N THR A 38 -4.14 1.93 -4.64
CA THR A 38 -3.01 1.11 -5.05
C THR A 38 -1.77 1.43 -4.23
N CYS A 39 -0.77 0.55 -4.33
CA CYS A 39 0.57 0.77 -3.81
C CYS A 39 1.09 2.16 -4.24
N ARG A 40 1.63 2.91 -3.28
CA ARG A 40 2.00 4.32 -3.45
C ARG A 40 3.44 4.55 -3.92
N PHE A 41 4.16 3.48 -4.23
CA PHE A 41 5.47 3.54 -4.89
C PHE A 41 5.31 3.93 -6.37
N PRO A 42 6.25 4.70 -6.97
CA PRO A 42 6.14 5.14 -8.37
C PRO A 42 5.88 3.99 -9.35
N GLY A 43 4.83 4.13 -10.17
CA GLY A 43 4.48 3.18 -11.23
C GLY A 43 3.88 1.85 -10.77
N CYS A 44 3.60 1.64 -9.48
CA CYS A 44 3.00 0.41 -8.99
C CYS A 44 1.47 0.48 -8.96
N ASP A 45 0.81 -0.56 -9.46
CA ASP A 45 -0.65 -0.69 -9.58
C ASP A 45 -1.26 -1.73 -8.60
N LYS A 46 -0.43 -2.39 -7.78
CA LYS A 46 -0.91 -3.43 -6.85
C LYS A 46 -2.00 -2.89 -5.93
N PRO A 47 -3.12 -3.60 -5.75
CA PRO A 47 -4.29 -3.07 -5.06
C PRO A 47 -4.03 -2.89 -3.57
N ALA A 48 -4.50 -1.77 -3.01
CA ALA A 48 -4.37 -1.38 -1.61
C ALA A 48 -4.98 -2.42 -0.64
N THR A 49 -5.94 -3.21 -1.10
CA THR A 49 -6.57 -4.31 -0.34
C THR A 49 -5.59 -5.44 0.01
N THR A 50 -4.51 -5.59 -0.77
CA THR A 50 -3.44 -6.59 -0.54
C THR A 50 -2.11 -5.94 -0.10
N ALA A 51 -2.11 -4.62 0.06
CA ALA A 51 -0.95 -3.85 0.48
C ALA A 51 -0.89 -3.72 2.01
N ASP A 52 0.34 -3.56 2.51
CA ASP A 52 0.58 -3.18 3.89
C ASP A 52 0.30 -1.67 4.04
N ILE A 53 -0.13 -1.26 5.23
CA ILE A 53 -0.16 0.15 5.61
C ILE A 53 1.15 0.45 6.33
N ASP A 54 1.91 1.38 5.77
CA ASP A 54 3.27 1.71 6.18
C ASP A 54 3.37 3.17 6.60
N HIS A 55 4.17 3.44 7.64
CA HIS A 55 4.46 4.78 8.14
C HIS A 55 5.63 5.40 7.39
N THR A 56 5.50 6.64 6.91
CA THR A 56 6.60 7.45 6.32
C THR A 56 7.75 7.55 7.31
N VAL A 57 7.47 8.16 8.46
CA VAL A 57 8.35 8.15 9.62
C VAL A 57 7.94 6.96 10.49
N PRO A 58 8.83 5.99 10.73
CA PRO A 58 8.51 4.83 11.53
C PRO A 58 8.00 5.20 12.93
N HIS A 59 6.95 4.52 13.38
CA HIS A 59 6.48 4.57 14.76
C HIS A 59 7.53 3.98 15.72
N PRO A 60 7.72 4.51 16.95
CA PRO A 60 6.92 5.58 17.58
C PRO A 60 7.39 7.01 17.26
N VAL A 61 8.47 7.19 16.50
CA VAL A 61 8.98 8.54 16.16
C VAL A 61 7.96 9.28 15.30
N GLY A 62 7.38 8.59 14.31
CA GLY A 62 6.23 9.07 13.56
C GLY A 62 4.92 8.54 14.14
N PRO A 63 3.86 9.36 14.23
CA PRO A 63 2.59 8.92 14.76
C PRO A 63 1.82 8.03 13.77
N THR A 64 0.90 7.23 14.29
CA THR A 64 -0.12 6.57 13.47
C THR A 64 -1.20 7.59 13.08
N HIS A 65 -1.04 8.20 11.91
CA HIS A 65 -1.88 9.31 11.43
C HIS A 65 -2.02 9.24 9.90
N PRO A 66 -3.17 9.61 9.30
CA PRO A 66 -3.38 9.54 7.85
C PRO A 66 -2.30 10.25 7.01
N SER A 67 -1.73 11.36 7.48
CA SER A 67 -0.61 12.05 6.80
C SER A 67 0.75 11.38 6.97
N ASN A 68 0.89 10.41 7.86
CA ASN A 68 2.09 9.57 7.99
C ASN A 68 1.90 8.18 7.36
N LEU A 69 0.66 7.75 7.09
CA LEU A 69 0.34 6.41 6.61
C LEU A 69 0.11 6.38 5.09
N LYS A 70 0.59 5.32 4.44
CA LYS A 70 0.37 5.03 3.02
C LYS A 70 0.30 3.53 2.78
N THR A 71 -0.28 3.12 1.66
CA THR A 71 -0.24 1.70 1.26
C THR A 71 0.98 1.37 0.42
N LEU A 72 1.74 0.35 0.82
CA LEU A 72 2.83 -0.22 0.02
C LEU A 72 2.61 -1.71 -0.13
N CYS A 73 2.74 -2.23 -1.35
CA CYS A 73 2.77 -3.68 -1.52
C CYS A 73 3.98 -4.25 -0.78
N ARG A 74 3.91 -5.53 -0.38
CA ARG A 74 4.98 -6.17 0.41
C ARG A 74 6.39 -5.95 -0.18
N PHE A 75 6.53 -5.97 -1.50
CA PHE A 75 7.83 -5.70 -2.14
C PHE A 75 8.33 -4.27 -1.86
N HIS A 76 7.52 -3.25 -2.11
CA HIS A 76 7.92 -1.85 -1.90
C HIS A 76 8.00 -1.46 -0.43
N HIS A 77 7.22 -2.12 0.45
CA HIS A 77 7.35 -1.97 1.89
C HIS A 77 8.72 -2.47 2.37
N LEU A 78 9.17 -3.65 1.91
CA LEU A 78 10.50 -4.17 2.23
C LEU A 78 11.60 -3.29 1.61
N LEU A 79 11.43 -2.80 0.38
CA LEU A 79 12.35 -1.85 -0.26
C LEU A 79 12.54 -0.60 0.64
N LYS A 80 11.44 0.03 1.07
CA LYS A 80 11.48 1.17 1.99
C LYS A 80 12.01 0.79 3.38
N THR A 81 11.88 -0.45 3.82
CA THR A 81 12.35 -0.84 5.15
C THR A 81 13.85 -1.09 5.18
N PHE A 82 14.40 -1.65 4.10
CA PHE A 82 15.76 -2.20 4.10
C PHE A 82 16.73 -1.46 3.17
N TRP A 83 16.25 -0.76 2.14
CA TRP A 83 17.07 -0.01 1.18
C TRP A 83 16.83 1.50 1.30
N THR A 84 16.98 2.01 2.53
CA THR A 84 16.88 3.42 2.90
C THR A 84 18.13 3.85 3.68
N GLY A 85 18.38 5.16 3.79
CA GLY A 85 19.60 5.72 4.41
C GLY A 85 20.46 6.50 3.40
N PRO A 86 21.77 6.70 3.69
CA PRO A 86 22.70 7.32 2.74
C PRO A 86 22.72 6.55 1.41
N GLY A 87 22.35 7.21 0.32
CA GLY A 87 22.23 6.57 -1.01
C GLY A 87 21.05 5.61 -1.18
N GLY A 88 20.12 5.54 -0.23
CA GLY A 88 18.89 4.73 -0.33
C GLY A 88 17.68 5.51 -0.86
N TRP A 89 16.54 4.83 -0.93
CA TRP A 89 15.26 5.49 -1.21
C TRP A 89 14.86 6.42 -0.06
N LYS A 90 14.15 7.50 -0.39
CA LYS A 90 13.54 8.42 0.58
C LYS A 90 12.11 8.74 0.16
N ASP A 91 11.25 9.00 1.12
CA ASP A 91 9.88 9.42 0.89
C ASP A 91 9.47 10.56 1.82
N ARG A 92 8.79 11.56 1.25
CA ARG A 92 8.15 12.65 1.97
C ARG A 92 6.66 12.63 1.66
N GLN A 93 5.85 12.46 2.69
CA GLN A 93 4.39 12.46 2.56
C GLN A 93 3.80 13.79 3.01
N HIS A 94 2.83 14.28 2.24
CA HIS A 94 2.11 15.53 2.50
C HIS A 94 0.71 15.27 3.07
N PRO A 95 0.07 16.28 3.68
CA PRO A 95 -1.23 16.12 4.35
C PRO A 95 -2.37 15.63 3.44
N ASP A 96 -2.29 15.88 2.14
CA ASP A 96 -3.25 15.46 1.10
C ASP A 96 -3.02 14.02 0.60
N GLY A 97 -1.99 13.33 1.12
CA GLY A 97 -1.58 12.00 0.66
C GLY A 97 -0.64 11.98 -0.55
N THR A 98 -0.23 13.15 -1.06
CA THR A 98 0.85 13.25 -2.05
C THR A 98 2.16 12.76 -1.43
N ILE A 99 2.93 11.95 -2.18
CA ILE A 99 4.24 11.46 -1.74
C ILE A 99 5.29 11.81 -2.79
N VAL A 100 6.34 12.47 -2.34
CA VAL A 100 7.57 12.70 -3.11
C VAL A 100 8.57 11.62 -2.75
N TRP A 101 8.90 10.77 -3.70
CA TRP A 101 9.94 9.75 -3.58
C TRP A 101 11.23 10.26 -4.19
N THR A 102 12.36 9.98 -3.53
CA THR A 102 13.70 10.21 -4.08
C THR A 102 14.41 8.87 -4.22
N SER A 103 14.92 8.57 -5.42
CA SER A 103 15.70 7.36 -5.68
C SER A 103 17.11 7.46 -5.10
N PRO A 104 17.82 6.32 -4.97
CA PRO A 104 19.26 6.28 -4.71
C PRO A 104 20.10 7.18 -5.61
N THR A 105 19.70 7.34 -6.87
CA THR A 105 20.38 8.19 -7.87
C THR A 105 19.99 9.66 -7.79
N GLY A 106 19.13 10.05 -6.84
CA GLY A 106 18.68 11.42 -6.64
C GLY A 106 17.48 11.86 -7.50
N HIS A 107 16.94 10.98 -8.36
CA HIS A 107 15.73 11.32 -9.14
C HIS A 107 14.51 11.39 -8.23
N THR A 108 13.62 12.34 -8.52
CA THR A 108 12.38 12.52 -7.76
C THR A 108 11.16 12.08 -8.54
N TYR A 109 10.22 11.46 -7.83
CA TYR A 109 8.96 10.97 -8.39
C TYR A 109 7.82 11.37 -7.47
N THR A 110 6.86 12.11 -7.99
CA THR A 110 5.66 12.49 -7.24
C THR A 110 4.54 11.51 -7.55
N THR A 111 3.92 10.97 -6.49
CA THR A 111 2.74 10.11 -6.62
C THR A 111 1.56 10.77 -5.91
N HIS A 112 0.36 10.62 -6.46
CA HIS A 112 -0.89 11.11 -5.87
C HIS A 112 -1.84 9.96 -5.58
N PRO A 113 -2.66 10.01 -4.51
CA PRO A 113 -3.54 8.90 -4.17
C PRO A 113 -4.41 8.51 -5.37
N GLY A 114 -4.61 7.20 -5.59
CA GLY A 114 -5.34 6.72 -6.76
C GLY A 114 -6.79 7.23 -6.80
N SER A 115 -7.35 7.56 -5.64
CA SER A 115 -8.68 8.15 -5.54
C SER A 115 -8.77 9.60 -6.00
N ARG A 116 -7.65 10.32 -6.22
CA ARG A 116 -7.64 11.78 -6.45
C ARG A 116 -8.59 12.25 -7.56
N LEU A 117 -8.75 11.47 -8.63
CA LEU A 117 -9.64 11.82 -9.74
C LEU A 117 -11.10 11.44 -9.48
N LEU A 118 -11.35 10.32 -8.82
CA LEU A 118 -12.71 9.76 -8.63
C LEU A 118 -13.37 10.25 -7.35
N PHE A 119 -12.59 10.46 -6.29
CA PHE A 119 -13.01 10.82 -4.95
C PHE A 119 -12.07 11.90 -4.38
N PRO A 120 -12.02 13.11 -4.96
CA PRO A 120 -11.09 14.17 -4.54
C PRO A 120 -11.24 14.56 -3.06
N ALA A 121 -12.44 14.42 -2.49
CA ALA A 121 -12.70 14.66 -1.06
C ALA A 121 -11.90 13.74 -0.12
N LEU A 122 -11.44 12.56 -0.58
CA LEU A 122 -10.56 11.69 0.22
C LEU A 122 -9.12 12.19 0.28
N CYS A 123 -8.75 13.13 -0.59
CA CYS A 123 -7.42 13.75 -0.66
C CYS A 123 -7.39 15.14 -0.04
N THR A 124 -8.44 15.57 0.67
CA THR A 124 -8.40 16.80 1.47
C THR A 124 -7.29 16.67 2.52
N PRO A 125 -6.52 17.74 2.81
CA PRO A 125 -5.49 17.70 3.85
C PRO A 125 -6.03 17.21 5.20
N THR A 126 -5.40 16.18 5.78
CA THR A 126 -5.79 15.65 7.10
C THR A 126 -5.01 16.31 8.25
N GLY A 127 -3.73 16.63 8.08
CA GLY A 127 -2.98 17.35 9.10
C GLY A 127 -1.50 17.53 8.78
N THR A 128 -0.95 18.69 9.12
CA THR A 128 0.48 18.95 9.00
C THR A 128 1.18 18.38 10.24
N LEU A 129 1.92 17.28 10.05
CA LEU A 129 2.67 16.65 11.14
C LEU A 129 4.02 17.32 11.41
N TRP A 130 4.64 17.84 10.36
CA TRP A 130 5.99 18.41 10.41
C TRP A 130 5.96 19.77 9.72
N THR A 131 6.50 20.80 10.36
CA THR A 131 6.64 22.15 9.78
C THR A 131 7.80 22.24 8.79
N GLY A 132 8.77 21.32 8.88
CA GLY A 132 9.92 21.22 7.99
C GLY A 132 10.10 19.81 7.44
N ASP A 133 11.34 19.34 7.40
CA ASP A 133 11.63 17.96 7.01
C ASP A 133 11.20 16.99 8.12
N PRO A 134 10.65 15.81 7.73
CA PRO A 134 10.26 14.80 8.70
C PRO A 134 11.48 14.32 9.51
N PRO A 135 11.31 13.96 10.79
CA PRO A 135 12.40 13.48 11.61
C PRO A 135 13.07 12.25 10.98
N HIS A 136 14.41 12.30 10.92
CA HIS A 136 15.20 11.17 10.47
C HIS A 136 15.35 10.17 11.61
N VAL A 137 14.91 8.94 11.39
CA VAL A 137 15.17 7.85 12.33
C VAL A 137 16.51 7.22 11.95
N PRO A 138 17.56 7.30 12.81
CA PRO A 138 18.85 6.71 12.51
C PRO A 138 18.69 5.21 12.28
N MET A 139 19.20 4.76 11.14
CA MET A 139 19.10 3.37 10.71
C MET A 139 20.40 2.62 11.03
N SER A 140 20.30 1.34 11.39
CA SER A 140 21.50 0.50 11.52
C SER A 140 22.03 0.07 10.15
N ASP A 141 23.34 0.09 9.98
CA ASP A 141 24.03 -0.23 8.72
C ASP A 141 23.75 -1.67 8.23
N ASN A 142 23.36 -2.57 9.13
CA ASN A 142 23.14 -3.99 8.85
C ASN A 142 21.71 -4.34 8.41
N ARG A 143 20.84 -3.36 8.17
CA ARG A 143 19.42 -3.64 7.88
C ARG A 143 19.22 -4.46 6.61
N ALA A 144 20.03 -4.22 5.58
CA ALA A 144 19.99 -5.01 4.35
C ALA A 144 20.31 -6.50 4.61
N ALA A 145 21.12 -6.82 5.61
CA ALA A 145 21.39 -8.21 6.02
C ALA A 145 20.17 -8.87 6.68
N MET A 146 19.26 -8.09 7.27
CA MET A 146 17.98 -8.55 7.82
C MET A 146 16.88 -8.67 6.77
N MET A 147 17.15 -8.34 5.51
CA MET A 147 16.16 -8.49 4.45
C MET A 147 15.78 -9.98 4.32
N PRO A 148 14.49 -10.34 4.42
CA PRO A 148 14.07 -11.73 4.36
C PRO A 148 14.54 -12.38 3.07
N ARG A 149 15.27 -13.50 3.21
CA ARG A 149 15.66 -14.30 2.06
C ARG A 149 14.46 -15.08 1.55
N ARG A 150 14.28 -15.05 0.24
CA ARG A 150 13.22 -15.78 -0.44
C ARG A 150 13.43 -17.28 -0.22
N THR A 151 12.45 -17.94 0.41
CA THR A 151 12.48 -19.39 0.67
C THR A 151 12.08 -20.24 -0.55
N ARG A 152 11.36 -19.66 -1.51
CA ARG A 152 10.89 -20.35 -2.73
C ARG A 152 11.35 -19.65 -4.00
N THR A 153 11.89 -20.40 -4.96
CA THR A 153 12.35 -19.84 -6.24
C THR A 153 11.22 -19.17 -7.02
N ARG A 154 11.56 -18.33 -8.01
CA ARG A 154 10.57 -17.70 -8.91
C ARG A 154 9.73 -18.76 -9.64
N ALA A 155 10.37 -19.84 -10.11
CA ALA A 155 9.69 -20.96 -10.76
C ALA A 155 8.66 -21.61 -9.83
N GLN A 156 9.06 -21.96 -8.60
CA GLN A 156 8.15 -22.56 -7.62
C GLN A 156 6.97 -21.63 -7.26
N SER A 157 7.21 -20.33 -7.16
CA SER A 157 6.14 -19.35 -6.89
C SER A 157 5.18 -19.21 -8.06
N ARG A 158 5.70 -19.23 -9.30
CA ARG A 158 4.88 -19.20 -10.53
C ARG A 158 4.03 -20.45 -10.65
N THR A 159 4.60 -21.63 -10.40
CA THR A 159 3.84 -22.89 -10.42
C THR A 159 2.74 -22.87 -9.37
N ALA A 160 3.05 -22.46 -8.13
CA ALA A 160 2.03 -22.37 -7.07
C ALA A 160 0.92 -21.37 -7.40
N TYR A 161 1.25 -20.22 -8.00
CA TYR A 161 0.26 -19.25 -8.49
C TYR A 161 -0.65 -19.88 -9.55
N ILE A 162 -0.07 -20.51 -10.58
CA ILE A 162 -0.84 -21.17 -11.65
C ILE A 162 -1.74 -22.26 -11.08
N THR A 163 -1.24 -23.09 -10.17
CA THR A 163 -2.04 -24.15 -9.53
C THR A 163 -3.18 -23.57 -8.71
N ARG A 164 -2.92 -22.53 -7.91
CA ARG A 164 -3.97 -21.83 -7.15
C ARG A 164 -5.02 -21.24 -8.07
N GLU A 165 -4.61 -20.59 -9.16
CA GLU A 165 -5.54 -19.97 -10.10
C GLU A 165 -6.39 -21.02 -10.82
N ARG A 166 -5.78 -22.16 -11.20
CA ARG A 166 -6.51 -23.31 -11.75
C ARG A 166 -7.53 -23.87 -10.75
N GLN A 167 -7.15 -24.01 -9.48
CA GLN A 167 -8.05 -24.47 -8.43
C GLN A 167 -9.21 -23.49 -8.24
N HIS A 168 -8.91 -22.19 -8.09
CA HIS A 168 -9.92 -21.15 -7.96
C HIS A 168 -10.89 -21.14 -9.15
N ASN A 169 -10.37 -21.29 -10.37
CA ASN A 169 -11.21 -21.37 -11.57
C ASN A 169 -12.05 -22.65 -11.59
N ALA A 170 -11.52 -23.80 -11.17
CA ALA A 170 -12.28 -25.04 -11.05
C ALA A 170 -13.40 -24.91 -10.00
N ASP A 171 -13.11 -24.29 -8.85
CA ASP A 171 -14.07 -24.04 -7.78
C ASP A 171 -15.18 -23.05 -8.21
N HIS A 172 -14.82 -22.01 -8.98
CA HIS A 172 -15.77 -21.00 -9.50
C HIS A 172 -16.58 -21.47 -10.72
N HIS A 173 -16.01 -22.35 -11.55
CA HIS A 173 -16.66 -22.88 -12.75
C HIS A 173 -17.23 -24.28 -12.56
N GLY A 174 -17.46 -24.70 -11.31
CA GLY A 174 -17.88 -26.05 -10.93
C GLY A 174 -18.79 -26.70 -11.97
N ASP A 175 -18.31 -27.77 -12.60
CA ASP A 175 -19.02 -28.70 -13.50
C ASP A 175 -20.21 -28.12 -14.29
N THR A 176 -20.05 -26.95 -14.93
CA THR A 176 -20.80 -26.71 -16.17
C THR A 176 -20.00 -27.34 -17.29
N PRO A 177 -20.46 -28.45 -17.90
CA PRO A 177 -19.88 -28.87 -19.16
C PRO A 177 -20.04 -27.66 -20.08
N ARG A 178 -18.93 -27.12 -20.60
CA ARG A 178 -19.04 -26.37 -21.85
C ARG A 178 -19.61 -27.38 -22.82
N GLY A 179 -20.92 -27.30 -23.09
CA GLY A 179 -21.48 -27.86 -24.29
C GLY A 179 -20.57 -27.44 -25.44
N ASN A 180 -20.34 -28.35 -26.37
CA ASN A 180 -19.48 -28.17 -27.55
C ASN A 180 -20.01 -27.08 -28.52
N ASP A 181 -20.47 -25.94 -28.01
CA ASP A 181 -20.88 -24.82 -28.82
C ASP A 181 -19.61 -24.13 -29.32
N PRO A 182 -19.39 -24.11 -30.64
CA PRO A 182 -18.29 -23.36 -31.21
C PRO A 182 -18.48 -21.87 -30.92
N PRO A 183 -17.38 -21.11 -30.77
CA PRO A 183 -17.45 -19.69 -30.47
C PRO A 183 -18.24 -18.94 -31.57
N PRO A 184 -19.06 -17.94 -31.22
CA PRO A 184 -19.73 -17.11 -32.22
C PRO A 184 -18.69 -16.29 -33.00
N PHE A 185 -18.96 -16.16 -34.30
CA PHE A 185 -18.17 -15.48 -35.33
C PHE A 185 -17.81 -14.03 -34.98
#